data_AF-A0A3A4AJV6-F1
#
_entry.id   AF-A0A3A4AJV6-F1
#
_cell.length_a   1.000
_cell.length_b   1.000
_cell.length_c   1.000
_cell.angle_alpha   90.00
_cell.angle_beta   90.00
_cell.angle_gamma   90.00
#
_symmetry.space_group_name_H-M   'P 1'
#
loop_
_entity.id
_entity.type
_entity.pdbx_description
1 polymer ?
#
loop_
_entity_poly.entity_id
_entity_poly.type
_entity_poly.pdbx_seq_one_letter_code
_entity_poly.pdbx_strand_id
1 'polypeptide(L)'
;MTHVLWARDLAARLLDPLPRRLAHVTAVGRRAGALAPILGPDAELLAAAAYLHDIGYAPAVADTGFHPLDGARYLREVEKADDRLCRLVAHHSCAVYEARERDLLATLLAEFTPERADLAEALTFCDMTTGPDGVHLTAEDRLAEIRSRYGPGHLVTRSITRATPCILHAVQAVHERLAAAGVRLPPDVPADETQTITESAASPAITRPAVLSGSWRNEKNSTPQQSKTS
;
A
#
# COMPACT_ATOMS: atom_id res chain seq x y z
N MET A 1 18.65 -11.87 -1.33
CA MET A 1 17.19 -11.64 -1.32
C MET A 1 17.00 -10.26 -1.94
N THR A 2 16.21 -10.11 -3.00
CA THR A 2 16.07 -8.80 -3.68
C THR A 2 15.43 -7.78 -2.74
N HIS A 3 15.79 -6.50 -2.85
CA HIS A 3 15.29 -5.42 -1.98
C HIS A 3 13.74 -5.38 -1.99
N VAL A 4 13.11 -5.74 -3.10
CA VAL A 4 11.64 -5.78 -3.24
C VAL A 4 11.00 -6.89 -2.39
N LEU A 5 11.60 -8.09 -2.32
CA LEU A 5 11.04 -9.18 -1.51
C LEU A 5 11.13 -8.86 -0.02
N TRP A 6 12.26 -8.33 0.44
CA TRP A 6 12.41 -7.87 1.82
C TRP A 6 11.40 -6.77 2.15
N ALA A 7 11.24 -5.77 1.29
CA ALA A 7 10.29 -4.67 1.49
C ALA A 7 8.84 -5.16 1.60
N ARG A 8 8.45 -6.09 0.71
CA ARG A 8 7.12 -6.71 0.74
C ARG A 8 6.89 -7.49 2.03
N ASP A 9 7.86 -8.31 2.44
CA ASP A 9 7.71 -9.17 3.63
C ASP A 9 7.73 -8.33 4.92
N LEU A 10 8.50 -7.25 4.96
CA LEU A 10 8.49 -6.27 6.05
C LEU A 10 7.13 -5.55 6.14
N ALA A 11 6.62 -5.05 5.01
CA ALA A 11 5.31 -4.41 4.96
C ALA A 11 4.20 -5.37 5.42
N ALA A 12 4.23 -6.63 4.97
CA ALA A 12 3.28 -7.65 5.38
C ALA A 12 3.29 -7.90 6.89
N ARG A 13 4.46 -7.97 7.53
CA ARG A 13 4.55 -8.12 8.99
C ARG A 13 4.03 -6.89 9.74
N LEU A 14 4.46 -5.69 9.36
CA LEU A 14 4.13 -4.47 10.09
C LEU A 14 2.67 -4.05 9.93
N LEU A 15 2.10 -4.29 8.75
CA LEU A 15 0.74 -3.88 8.40
C LEU A 15 -0.29 -5.01 8.54
N ASP A 16 0.08 -6.18 9.07
CA ASP A 16 -0.86 -7.27 9.39
C ASP A 16 -2.08 -6.79 10.22
N PRO A 17 -1.92 -5.90 11.23
CA PRO A 17 -3.07 -5.35 11.97
C PRO A 17 -3.95 -4.38 11.16
N LEU A 18 -3.53 -4.00 9.94
CA LEU A 18 -4.14 -2.96 9.09
C LEU A 18 -4.43 -3.52 7.68
N PRO A 19 -5.37 -4.46 7.52
CA PRO A 19 -5.53 -5.24 6.29
C PRO A 19 -5.82 -4.40 5.04
N ARG A 20 -6.61 -3.32 5.16
CA ARG A 20 -6.83 -2.38 4.04
C ARG A 20 -5.54 -1.69 3.62
N ARG A 21 -4.71 -1.29 4.59
CA ARG A 21 -3.42 -0.65 4.32
C ARG A 21 -2.45 -1.63 3.66
N LEU A 22 -2.41 -2.87 4.14
CA LEU A 22 -1.60 -3.93 3.53
C LEU A 22 -2.02 -4.19 2.07
N ALA A 23 -3.31 -4.27 1.80
CA ALA A 23 -3.83 -4.41 0.43
C ALA A 23 -3.39 -3.24 -0.46
N HIS A 24 -3.53 -2.01 0.05
CA HIS A 24 -3.11 -0.80 -0.63
C HIS A 24 -1.62 -0.81 -0.99
N VAL A 25 -0.71 -0.93 -0.01
CA VAL A 25 0.75 -0.91 -0.29
C VAL A 25 1.18 -2.06 -1.20
N THR A 26 0.48 -3.21 -1.12
CA THR A 26 0.76 -4.34 -2.01
C THR A 26 0.45 -3.99 -3.47
N ALA A 27 -0.65 -3.30 -3.72
CA ALA A 27 -1.02 -2.83 -5.05
C ALA A 27 -0.10 -1.70 -5.54
N VAL A 28 0.28 -0.76 -4.67
CA VAL A 28 1.25 0.31 -4.99
C VAL A 28 2.59 -0.29 -5.39
N GLY A 29 3.11 -1.28 -4.63
CA GLY A 29 4.34 -2.00 -4.95
C GLY A 29 4.30 -2.73 -6.29
N ARG A 30 3.16 -3.36 -6.62
CA ARG A 30 2.96 -3.99 -7.95
C ARG A 30 2.96 -2.95 -9.08
N ARG A 31 2.29 -1.81 -8.87
CA ARG A 31 2.24 -0.73 -9.86
C ARG A 31 3.61 -0.11 -10.10
N ALA A 32 4.41 0.08 -9.05
CA ALA A 32 5.79 0.55 -9.18
C ALA A 32 6.65 -0.39 -10.04
N GLY A 33 6.44 -1.71 -9.94
CA GLY A 33 7.11 -2.69 -10.80
C GLY A 33 6.84 -2.47 -12.30
N ALA A 34 5.66 -1.95 -12.66
CA ALA A 34 5.32 -1.65 -14.06
C ALA A 34 6.04 -0.41 -14.61
N LEU A 35 6.66 0.41 -13.76
CA LEU A 35 7.44 1.59 -14.17
C LEU A 35 8.90 1.28 -14.49
N ALA A 36 9.33 0.02 -14.38
CA ALA A 36 10.71 -0.39 -14.66
C ALA A 36 11.28 0.13 -16.00
N PRO A 37 10.52 0.14 -17.13
CA PRO A 37 11.05 0.63 -18.41
C PRO A 37 11.43 2.11 -18.42
N ILE A 38 10.85 2.95 -17.56
CA ILE A 38 11.15 4.40 -17.50
C ILE A 38 12.10 4.79 -16.36
N LEU A 39 12.44 3.84 -15.47
CA LEU A 39 13.29 4.08 -14.30
C LEU A 39 14.63 3.33 -14.34
N GLY A 40 14.75 2.30 -15.20
CA GLY A 40 15.97 1.53 -15.37
C GLY A 40 16.48 0.96 -14.03
N PRO A 41 17.72 1.28 -13.61
CA PRO A 41 18.34 0.69 -12.42
C PRO A 41 17.65 1.07 -11.10
N ASP A 42 16.89 2.17 -11.07
CA ASP A 42 16.19 2.62 -9.86
C ASP A 42 14.82 1.95 -9.66
N ALA A 43 14.40 1.06 -10.57
CA ALA A 43 13.10 0.40 -10.51
C ALA A 43 12.90 -0.44 -9.23
N GLU A 44 13.93 -1.16 -8.78
CA GLU A 44 13.84 -1.96 -7.54
C GLU A 44 13.76 -1.06 -6.30
N LEU A 45 14.48 0.06 -6.29
CA LEU A 45 14.41 1.05 -5.22
C LEU A 45 13.00 1.64 -5.11
N LEU A 46 12.41 2.02 -6.24
CA LEU A 46 11.04 2.53 -6.24
C LEU A 46 10.04 1.47 -5.77
N ALA A 47 10.14 0.24 -6.26
CA ALA A 47 9.24 -0.83 -5.85
C ALA A 47 9.34 -1.12 -4.34
N ALA A 48 10.56 -1.11 -3.78
CA ALA A 48 10.75 -1.23 -2.35
C ALA A 48 10.10 -0.06 -1.58
N ALA A 49 10.31 1.18 -2.02
CA ALA A 49 9.68 2.37 -1.42
C ALA A 49 8.16 2.30 -1.48
N ALA A 50 7.60 1.83 -2.59
CA ALA A 50 6.17 1.66 -2.81
C ALA A 50 5.54 0.67 -1.82
N TYR A 51 6.18 -0.46 -1.55
CA TYR A 51 5.71 -1.40 -0.51
C TYR A 51 5.79 -0.80 0.90
N LEU A 52 6.74 0.10 1.15
CA LEU A 52 7.08 0.58 2.48
C LEU A 52 6.54 1.98 2.83
N HIS A 53 6.00 2.73 1.87
CA HIS A 53 5.67 4.15 2.06
C HIS A 53 4.71 4.42 3.23
N ASP A 54 3.82 3.46 3.50
CA ASP A 54 2.73 3.58 4.46
C ASP A 54 2.98 2.78 5.76
N ILE A 55 4.19 2.23 5.98
CA ILE A 55 4.49 1.45 7.20
C ILE A 55 4.44 2.29 8.48
N GLY A 56 4.58 3.62 8.37
CA GLY A 56 4.45 4.54 9.50
C GLY A 56 3.06 4.54 10.15
N TYR A 57 2.05 3.95 9.51
CA TYR A 57 0.75 3.70 10.13
C TYR A 57 0.75 2.54 11.11
N ALA A 58 1.71 1.61 11.03
CA ALA A 58 1.74 0.44 11.89
C ALA A 58 1.87 0.86 13.36
N PRO A 59 1.10 0.26 14.30
CA PRO A 59 1.17 0.63 15.72
C PRO A 59 2.57 0.49 16.35
N ALA A 60 3.40 -0.41 15.82
CA ALA A 60 4.77 -0.62 16.27
C ALA A 60 5.78 0.40 15.69
N VAL A 61 5.34 1.24 14.76
CA VAL A 61 6.17 2.22 14.01
C VAL A 61 5.74 3.65 14.30
N ALA A 62 4.43 3.89 14.45
CA ALA A 62 3.87 5.21 14.66
C ALA A 62 4.45 5.88 15.93
N ASP A 63 4.87 7.14 15.81
CA ASP A 63 5.49 7.92 16.88
C ASP A 63 4.91 9.34 16.88
N THR A 64 5.12 10.10 15.80
CA THR A 64 4.63 11.48 15.69
C THR A 64 3.18 11.56 15.18
N GLY A 65 2.66 10.46 14.64
CA GLY A 65 1.38 10.42 13.94
C GLY A 65 1.45 10.98 12.52
N PHE A 66 2.65 11.24 12.01
CA PHE A 66 2.95 11.61 10.62
C PHE A 66 3.69 10.44 9.95
N HIS A 67 2.91 9.56 9.32
CA HIS A 67 3.41 8.27 8.83
C HIS A 67 4.59 8.34 7.84
N PRO A 68 4.80 9.36 6.99
CA PRO A 68 5.99 9.43 6.15
C PRO A 68 7.27 9.56 6.98
N LEU A 69 7.24 10.42 8.01
CA LEU A 69 8.39 10.62 8.89
C LEU A 69 8.63 9.42 9.80
N ASP A 70 7.57 8.89 10.40
CA ASP A 70 7.65 7.74 11.31
C ASP A 70 8.18 6.49 10.58
N GLY A 71 7.66 6.22 9.37
CA GLY A 71 8.14 5.12 8.53
C GLY A 71 9.59 5.28 8.11
N ALA A 72 9.99 6.49 7.68
CA ALA A 72 11.37 6.76 7.27
C ALA A 72 12.38 6.61 8.43
N ARG A 73 12.04 7.10 9.62
CA ARG A 73 12.86 6.92 10.84
C ARG A 73 13.01 5.45 11.19
N TYR A 74 11.92 4.68 11.18
CA TYR A 74 11.97 3.24 11.44
C TYR A 74 12.87 2.50 10.46
N LEU A 75 12.76 2.80 9.16
CA LEU A 75 13.63 2.21 8.14
C LEU A 75 15.12 2.53 8.39
N ARG A 76 15.44 3.79 8.71
CA ARG A 76 16.80 4.23 9.01
C ARG A 76 17.35 3.59 10.27
N GLU A 77 16.55 3.55 11.33
CA GLU A 77 17.03 3.28 12.69
C GLU A 77 16.91 1.81 13.09
N VAL A 78 15.84 1.12 12.69
CA VAL A 78 15.58 -0.27 13.05
C VAL A 78 16.07 -1.20 11.95
N GLU A 79 15.61 -0.98 10.73
CA GLU A 79 15.94 -1.86 9.59
C GLU A 79 17.31 -1.55 8.97
N LYS A 80 17.94 -0.42 9.33
CA LYS A 80 19.22 0.05 8.77
C LYS A 80 19.20 0.08 7.23
N ALA A 81 18.07 0.52 6.68
CA ALA A 81 17.82 0.57 5.26
C ALA A 81 18.65 1.66 4.56
N ASP A 82 18.75 1.55 3.23
CA ASP A 82 19.42 2.54 2.38
C ASP A 82 18.81 3.94 2.55
N ASP A 83 19.68 4.96 2.54
CA ASP A 83 19.29 6.35 2.75
C ASP A 83 18.32 6.85 1.67
N ARG A 84 18.51 6.46 0.40
CA ARG A 84 17.62 6.87 -0.70
C ARG A 84 16.21 6.33 -0.50
N LEU A 85 16.09 5.09 -0.02
CA LEU A 85 14.81 4.48 0.31
C LEU A 85 14.11 5.25 1.43
N CYS A 86 14.84 5.60 2.49
CA CYS A 86 14.30 6.38 3.60
C CYS A 86 13.80 7.75 3.14
N ARG A 87 14.55 8.44 2.26
CA ARG A 87 14.16 9.74 1.69
C ARG A 87 12.90 9.63 0.82
N LEU A 88 12.76 8.58 0.02
CA LEU A 88 11.53 8.36 -0.75
C LEU A 88 10.32 8.15 0.15
N VAL A 89 10.46 7.34 1.20
CA VAL A 89 9.38 7.12 2.18
C VAL A 89 9.06 8.41 2.96
N ALA A 90 10.06 9.20 3.34
CA ALA A 90 9.85 10.45 4.09
C ALA A 90 9.06 11.51 3.29
N HIS A 91 9.21 11.51 1.97
CA HIS A 91 8.69 12.57 1.08
C HIS A 91 7.55 12.11 0.17
N HIS A 92 7.06 10.87 0.31
CA HIS A 92 6.05 10.31 -0.59
C HIS A 92 4.76 11.16 -0.65
N SER A 93 4.08 11.13 -1.79
CA SER A 93 2.78 11.79 -1.99
C SER A 93 2.74 13.27 -1.60
N CYS A 94 3.83 13.97 -1.88
CA CYS A 94 4.03 15.38 -1.52
C CYS A 94 3.89 15.64 0.00
N ALA A 95 4.43 14.74 0.84
CA ALA A 95 4.34 14.77 2.31
C ALA A 95 4.69 16.13 2.96
N VAL A 96 5.50 16.96 2.31
CA VAL A 96 5.84 18.32 2.78
C VAL A 96 4.63 19.22 3.06
N TYR A 97 3.50 19.03 2.37
CA TYR A 97 2.28 19.80 2.63
C TYR A 97 1.62 19.40 3.95
N GLU A 98 1.59 18.10 4.25
CA GLU A 98 1.08 17.59 5.52
C GLU A 98 2.05 17.90 6.67
N ALA A 99 3.36 17.78 6.43
CA ALA A 99 4.38 18.14 7.41
C ALA A 99 4.23 19.61 7.87
N ARG A 100 3.86 20.53 6.96
CA ARG A 100 3.56 21.93 7.30
C ARG A 100 2.34 22.06 8.19
N GLU A 101 1.24 21.36 7.87
CA GLU A 101 0.00 21.40 8.67
C GLU A 101 0.18 20.78 10.06
N ARG A 102 1.24 19.99 10.26
CA ARG A 102 1.61 19.34 11.52
C ARG A 102 2.75 20.03 12.27
N ASP A 103 3.27 21.16 11.77
CA ASP A 103 4.47 21.83 12.31
C ASP A 103 5.74 20.94 12.33
N LEU A 104 5.80 19.94 11.44
CA LEU A 104 6.91 18.98 11.32
C LEU A 104 7.79 19.20 10.09
N LEU A 105 7.53 20.23 9.27
CA LEU A 105 8.30 20.45 8.04
C LEU A 105 9.79 20.65 8.31
N ALA A 106 10.16 21.45 9.31
CA ALA A 106 11.56 21.73 9.61
C ALA A 106 12.29 20.44 10.02
N THR A 107 11.64 19.61 10.86
CA THR A 107 12.13 18.30 11.28
C THR A 107 12.31 17.36 10.09
N LEU A 108 11.29 17.24 9.23
CA LEU A 108 11.34 16.41 8.02
C LEU A 108 12.54 16.79 7.13
N LEU A 109 12.71 18.08 6.84
CA LEU A 109 13.78 18.57 5.96
C LEU A 109 15.17 18.47 6.59
N ALA A 110 15.27 18.57 7.92
CA ALA A 110 16.53 18.39 8.63
C ALA A 110 16.99 16.92 8.63
N GLU A 111 16.05 15.98 8.70
CA GLU A 111 16.36 14.55 8.79
C GLU A 111 16.46 13.84 7.45
N PHE A 112 15.66 14.27 6.47
CA PHE A 112 15.57 13.62 5.17
C PHE A 112 15.54 14.69 4.09
N THR A 113 16.60 14.77 3.29
CA THR A 113 16.61 15.60 2.08
C THR A 113 15.67 14.97 1.03
N PRO A 114 14.96 15.77 0.20
CA PRO A 114 14.21 15.20 -0.92
C PRO A 114 15.10 14.39 -1.87
N GLU A 115 14.58 13.26 -2.34
CA GLU A 115 15.20 12.46 -3.41
C GLU A 115 15.01 13.12 -4.78
N ARG A 116 15.65 12.59 -5.83
CA ARG A 116 15.39 12.99 -7.22
C ARG A 116 13.89 13.06 -7.54
N ALA A 117 13.50 14.14 -8.22
CA ALA A 117 12.11 14.45 -8.55
C ALA A 117 11.43 13.32 -9.33
N ASP A 118 12.12 12.72 -10.31
CA ASP A 118 11.55 11.70 -11.18
C ASP A 118 11.14 10.40 -10.43
N LEU A 119 11.82 10.08 -9.33
CA LEU A 119 11.47 8.98 -8.43
C LEU A 119 10.37 9.35 -7.44
N ALA A 120 10.40 10.56 -6.88
CA ALA A 120 9.35 11.06 -6.00
C ALA A 120 8.00 11.17 -6.74
N GLU A 121 8.02 11.64 -7.99
CA GLU A 121 6.87 11.67 -8.88
C GLU A 121 6.36 10.26 -9.18
N ALA A 122 7.26 9.30 -9.45
CA ALA A 122 6.86 7.92 -9.72
C ALA A 122 6.20 7.26 -8.50
N LEU A 123 6.71 7.51 -7.28
CA LEU A 123 6.10 7.01 -6.05
C LEU A 123 4.73 7.66 -5.80
N THR A 124 4.66 8.98 -5.99
CA THR A 124 3.40 9.75 -5.88
C THR A 124 2.36 9.25 -6.88
N PHE A 125 2.75 9.01 -8.13
CA PHE A 125 1.88 8.42 -9.14
C PHE A 125 1.36 7.05 -8.69
N CYS A 126 2.24 6.16 -8.22
CA CYS A 126 1.83 4.81 -7.81
C CYS A 126 0.81 4.84 -6.65
N ASP A 127 1.04 5.64 -5.61
CA ASP A 127 0.10 5.77 -4.48
C ASP A 127 -1.20 6.46 -4.92
N MET A 128 -1.08 7.62 -5.58
CA MET A 128 -2.23 8.47 -5.89
C MET A 128 -3.09 7.96 -7.05
N THR A 129 -2.71 6.85 -7.70
CA THR A 129 -3.53 6.11 -8.67
C THR A 129 -3.95 4.72 -8.17
N THR A 130 -3.81 4.46 -6.86
CA THR A 130 -4.16 3.16 -6.26
C THR A 130 -5.07 3.35 -5.05
N GLY A 131 -6.30 2.87 -5.13
CA GLY A 131 -7.32 2.84 -4.07
C GLY A 131 -6.92 2.09 -2.80
N PRO A 132 -7.68 2.27 -1.70
CA PRO A 132 -7.40 1.62 -0.40
C PRO A 132 -7.63 0.11 -0.40
N ASP A 133 -8.30 -0.41 -1.42
CA ASP A 133 -8.54 -1.82 -1.71
C ASP A 133 -7.57 -2.36 -2.78
N GLY A 134 -6.68 -1.50 -3.29
CA GLY A 134 -5.71 -1.83 -4.33
C GLY A 134 -6.23 -1.67 -5.76
N VAL A 135 -7.44 -1.14 -5.95
CA VAL A 135 -7.99 -0.87 -7.28
C VAL A 135 -7.34 0.36 -7.90
N HIS A 136 -7.06 0.34 -9.21
CA HIS A 136 -6.49 1.51 -9.88
C HIS A 136 -7.55 2.56 -10.17
N LEU A 137 -7.29 3.79 -9.75
CA LEU A 137 -8.19 4.92 -9.85
C LEU A 137 -7.51 6.09 -10.54
N THR A 138 -8.32 6.98 -11.13
CA THR A 138 -7.81 8.30 -11.52
C THR A 138 -7.29 9.05 -10.29
N ALA A 139 -6.32 9.93 -10.47
CA ALA A 139 -5.78 10.72 -9.37
C ALA A 139 -6.86 11.65 -8.77
N GLU A 140 -7.74 12.18 -9.62
CA GLU A 140 -8.88 13.00 -9.26
C GLU A 140 -9.86 12.24 -8.35
N ASP A 141 -10.20 11.00 -8.68
CA ASP A 141 -11.09 10.18 -7.87
C ASP A 141 -10.43 9.77 -6.56
N ARG A 142 -9.15 9.41 -6.58
CA ARG A 142 -8.39 9.13 -5.34
C ARG A 142 -8.37 10.36 -4.42
N LEU A 143 -8.13 11.55 -4.97
CA LEU A 143 -8.18 12.80 -4.22
C LEU A 143 -9.59 13.10 -3.68
N ALA A 144 -10.64 12.86 -4.47
CA ALA A 144 -12.03 13.03 -4.04
C ALA A 144 -12.41 12.05 -2.92
N GLU A 145 -11.99 10.79 -3.03
CA GLU A 145 -12.19 9.76 -2.02
C GLU A 145 -11.53 10.14 -0.69
N ILE A 146 -10.26 10.58 -0.71
CA ILE A 146 -9.55 11.03 0.48
C ILE A 146 -10.30 12.19 1.16
N ARG A 147 -10.71 13.21 0.39
CA ARG A 147 -11.47 14.35 0.95
C ARG A 147 -12.80 13.91 1.57
N SER A 148 -13.51 13.00 0.90
CA SER A 148 -14.78 12.45 1.39
C SER A 148 -14.61 11.69 2.71
N ARG A 149 -13.56 10.86 2.81
CA ARG A 149 -13.27 10.03 3.99
C ARG A 149 -13.01 10.85 5.25
N TYR A 150 -12.28 11.96 5.14
CA TYR A 150 -11.84 12.76 6.30
C TYR A 150 -12.73 13.97 6.58
N GLY A 151 -13.47 14.49 5.60
CA GLY A 151 -14.33 15.66 5.74
C GLY A 151 -13.58 17.01 5.71
N PRO A 152 -14.29 18.13 5.50
CA PRO A 152 -13.70 19.41 5.09
C PRO A 152 -12.74 20.07 6.11
N GLY A 153 -12.93 19.84 7.42
CA GLY A 153 -12.12 20.46 8.47
C GLY A 153 -10.87 19.66 8.87
N HIS A 154 -10.74 18.42 8.40
CA HIS A 154 -9.69 17.52 8.85
C HIS A 154 -8.33 17.90 8.27
N LEU A 155 -7.25 17.67 9.05
CA LEU A 155 -5.88 18.01 8.66
C LEU A 155 -5.49 17.39 7.31
N VAL A 156 -5.78 16.11 7.12
CA VAL A 156 -5.53 15.39 5.86
C VAL A 156 -6.26 16.05 4.67
N THR A 157 -7.49 16.54 4.87
CA THR A 157 -8.23 17.22 3.81
C THR A 157 -7.58 18.55 3.43
N ARG A 158 -7.07 19.31 4.40
CA ARG A 158 -6.35 20.57 4.12
C ARG A 158 -5.01 20.31 3.45
N SER A 159 -4.23 19.35 3.94
CA SER A 159 -2.93 18.99 3.35
C SER A 159 -3.09 18.48 1.92
N ILE A 160 -4.01 17.54 1.68
CA ILE A 160 -4.22 16.95 0.35
C ILE A 160 -4.77 17.98 -0.65
N THR A 161 -5.60 18.93 -0.19
CA THR A 161 -6.09 20.03 -1.04
C THR A 161 -4.92 20.91 -1.48
N ARG A 162 -3.99 21.26 -0.58
CA ARG A 162 -2.79 22.03 -0.92
C ARG A 162 -1.80 21.24 -1.78
N ALA A 163 -1.73 19.91 -1.59
CA ALA A 163 -0.84 19.01 -2.34
C ALA A 163 -1.37 18.66 -3.74
N THR A 164 -2.65 18.88 -4.02
CA THR A 164 -3.31 18.47 -5.28
C THR A 164 -2.53 18.89 -6.54
N PRO A 165 -2.05 20.14 -6.70
CA PRO A 165 -1.27 20.52 -7.87
C PRO A 165 0.05 19.72 -8.02
N CYS A 166 0.73 19.43 -6.90
CA CYS A 166 1.94 18.61 -6.88
C CYS A 166 1.65 17.16 -7.31
N ILE A 167 0.55 16.60 -6.81
CA ILE A 167 0.12 15.23 -7.12
C ILE A 167 -0.26 15.10 -8.59
N LEU A 168 -1.10 16.00 -9.11
CA LEU A 168 -1.52 15.96 -10.52
C LEU A 168 -0.34 16.17 -11.47
N HIS A 169 0.62 17.03 -11.10
CA HIS A 169 1.85 17.20 -11.86
C HIS A 169 2.67 15.91 -11.92
N ALA A 170 2.87 15.24 -10.78
CA ALA A 170 3.58 13.97 -10.74
C ALA A 170 2.92 12.89 -11.62
N VAL A 171 1.58 12.82 -11.57
CA VAL A 171 0.81 11.88 -12.39
C VAL A 171 0.98 12.16 -13.88
N GLN A 172 0.86 13.42 -14.28
CA GLN A 172 1.07 13.85 -15.66
C GLN A 172 2.50 13.54 -16.15
N ALA A 173 3.52 13.87 -15.35
CA ALA A 173 4.92 13.65 -15.69
C ALA A 173 5.26 12.16 -15.90
N VAL A 174 4.64 11.27 -15.12
CA VAL A 174 4.81 9.81 -15.30
C VAL A 174 4.09 9.32 -16.56
N HIS A 175 2.87 9.80 -16.83
CA HIS A 175 2.17 9.46 -18.07
C HIS A 175 2.95 9.90 -19.32
N GLU A 176 3.53 11.10 -19.32
CA GLU A 176 4.37 11.59 -20.42
C GLU A 176 5.60 10.71 -20.65
N ARG A 177 6.29 10.30 -19.57
CA ARG A 177 7.44 9.38 -19.65
C ARG A 177 7.04 8.01 -20.19
N LEU A 178 5.91 7.46 -19.75
CA LEU A 178 5.38 6.18 -20.23
C LEU A 178 5.03 6.25 -21.73
N ALA A 179 4.38 7.34 -22.16
CA ALA A 179 4.03 7.56 -23.55
C ALA A 179 5.29 7.67 -24.44
N ALA A 180 6.30 8.43 -23.99
CA ALA A 180 7.57 8.56 -24.70
C ALA A 180 8.33 7.22 -24.81
N ALA A 181 8.20 6.34 -23.81
CA ALA A 181 8.78 5.01 -23.82
C ALA A 181 7.91 3.94 -24.52
N GLY A 182 6.72 4.29 -25.02
CA GLY A 182 5.80 3.34 -25.65
C GLY A 182 5.19 2.31 -24.68
N VAL A 183 5.20 2.59 -23.38
CA VAL A 183 4.66 1.70 -22.35
C VAL A 183 3.20 2.03 -22.10
N ARG A 184 2.34 1.02 -22.16
CA ARG A 184 0.91 1.15 -21.83
C ARG A 184 0.63 0.43 -20.52
N LEU A 185 0.22 1.18 -19.51
CA LEU A 185 -0.32 0.61 -18.27
C LEU A 185 -1.79 0.22 -18.45
N PRO A 186 -2.33 -0.70 -17.62
CA PRO A 186 -3.77 -0.87 -17.48
C PRO A 186 -4.43 0.50 -17.20
N PRO A 187 -5.62 0.76 -17.75
CA PRO A 187 -6.29 2.04 -17.53
C PRO A 187 -6.60 2.23 -16.05
N ASP A 188 -6.43 3.46 -15.60
CA ASP A 188 -7.00 3.91 -14.34
C ASP A 188 -8.50 4.09 -14.54
N VAL A 189 -9.29 3.33 -13.78
CA VAL A 189 -10.75 3.30 -13.96
C VAL A 189 -11.41 4.31 -13.03
N PRO A 190 -12.49 4.98 -13.47
CA PRO A 190 -13.29 5.81 -12.58
C PRO A 190 -13.80 5.01 -11.38
N ALA A 191 -13.95 5.66 -10.23
CA ALA A 191 -14.41 4.98 -9.01
C ALA A 191 -15.80 4.31 -9.16
N ASP A 192 -16.67 4.80 -10.05
CA ASP A 192 -18.01 4.22 -10.27
C ASP A 192 -17.99 2.92 -11.11
N GLU A 193 -17.02 2.74 -12.02
CA GLU A 193 -16.84 1.54 -12.84
C GLU A 193 -16.22 0.38 -12.06
N THR A 194 -15.59 0.66 -10.91
CA THR A 194 -15.00 -0.38 -10.05
C THR A 194 -16.05 -1.28 -9.38
N GLN A 195 -17.26 -0.77 -9.15
CA GLN A 195 -18.37 -1.53 -8.58
C GLN A 195 -18.97 -2.53 -9.59
N THR A 196 -18.90 -2.24 -10.89
CA THR A 196 -19.48 -3.07 -11.94
C THR A 196 -18.65 -4.34 -12.22
N ILE A 197 -17.35 -4.30 -11.97
CA ILE A 197 -16.45 -5.46 -12.18
C ILE A 197 -16.61 -6.49 -11.05
N THR A 198 -16.93 -6.06 -9.82
CA THR A 198 -17.14 -6.98 -8.69
C THR A 198 -18.46 -7.76 -8.75
N GLU A 199 -19.50 -7.23 -9.40
CA GLU A 199 -20.79 -7.92 -9.51
C GLU A 199 -20.86 -8.95 -10.64
N SER A 200 -20.03 -8.82 -11.69
CA SER A 200 -20.01 -9.77 -12.81
C SER A 200 -19.27 -11.10 -12.52
N ALA A 201 -18.53 -11.20 -11.41
CA ALA A 201 -17.82 -12.42 -11.01
C ALA A 201 -18.64 -13.36 -10.10
N ALA A 202 -19.85 -12.98 -9.71
CA ALA A 202 -20.76 -13.85 -8.99
C ALA A 202 -21.65 -14.63 -9.98
N SER A 203 -21.28 -15.88 -10.27
CA SER A 203 -22.14 -16.87 -10.94
C SER A 203 -22.42 -18.07 -10.02
N PRO A 204 -23.49 -18.84 -10.27
CA PRO A 204 -24.61 -18.99 -9.35
C PRO A 204 -24.41 -20.11 -8.33
N ALA A 205 -25.20 -20.02 -7.25
CA ALA A 205 -25.25 -20.96 -6.14
C ALA A 205 -25.25 -22.44 -6.61
N ILE A 206 -24.25 -23.19 -6.17
CA ILE A 206 -24.28 -24.65 -6.18
C ILE A 206 -25.19 -25.08 -5.04
N THR A 207 -26.38 -25.56 -5.40
CA THR A 207 -27.33 -26.21 -4.51
C THR A 207 -26.71 -27.46 -3.92
N ARG A 208 -26.52 -27.52 -2.59
CA ARG A 208 -26.13 -28.76 -1.90
C ARG A 208 -27.36 -29.69 -1.77
N PRO A 209 -27.27 -30.99 -2.09
CA PRO A 209 -28.35 -31.91 -1.80
C PRO A 209 -28.40 -32.21 -0.30
N ALA A 210 -29.63 -32.36 0.20
CA ALA A 210 -29.94 -32.71 1.58
C ALA A 210 -29.40 -34.10 1.95
N VAL A 211 -28.75 -34.21 3.11
CA VAL A 211 -28.43 -35.50 3.72
C VAL A 211 -29.43 -35.74 4.86
N LEU A 212 -30.24 -36.78 4.66
CA LEU A 212 -31.23 -37.30 5.58
C LEU A 212 -30.60 -37.82 6.87
N SER A 213 -31.28 -37.56 7.98
CA SER A 213 -31.05 -38.10 9.29
C SER A 213 -31.23 -39.63 9.32
N GLY A 214 -30.30 -40.32 9.97
CA GLY A 214 -30.42 -41.76 10.26
C GLY A 214 -29.67 -42.09 11.53
N SER A 215 -30.39 -42.26 12.63
CA SER A 215 -29.86 -42.78 13.89
C SER A 215 -29.57 -44.27 13.77
N TRP A 216 -28.40 -44.72 14.23
CA TRP A 216 -28.23 -46.08 14.70
C TRP A 216 -27.42 -46.09 16.00
N ARG A 217 -28.01 -46.74 17.00
CA ARG A 217 -27.51 -46.95 18.35
C ARG A 217 -27.04 -48.41 18.45
N ASN A 218 -26.08 -48.64 19.35
CA ASN A 218 -25.66 -49.89 20.03
C ASN A 218 -24.29 -50.41 19.62
N GLU A 219 -23.53 -51.13 20.46
CA GLU A 219 -23.30 -51.22 21.92
C GLU A 219 -22.27 -52.37 22.04
N LYS A 220 -21.33 -52.29 23.00
CA LYS A 220 -20.49 -53.40 23.54
C LYS A 220 -19.42 -53.96 22.57
N ASN A 221 -18.26 -54.48 22.99
CA ASN A 221 -17.75 -54.84 24.31
C ASN A 221 -16.22 -55.06 24.24
N SER A 222 -15.60 -55.01 25.43
CA SER A 222 -14.45 -55.84 25.85
C SER A 222 -13.03 -55.49 25.41
N THR A 223 -12.31 -54.90 26.37
CA THR A 223 -10.88 -55.16 26.66
C THR A 223 -10.61 -56.67 26.82
N PRO A 224 -9.35 -57.11 26.62
CA PRO A 224 -8.58 -57.45 27.81
C PRO A 224 -7.13 -56.98 27.81
N GLN A 225 -6.61 -57.00 29.02
CA GLN A 225 -5.34 -56.51 29.55
C GLN A 225 -4.26 -57.61 29.53
N GLN A 226 -3.01 -57.20 29.80
CA GLN A 226 -1.81 -58.01 30.17
C GLN A 226 -0.92 -58.44 28.98
N SER A 227 0.42 -58.38 29.03
CA SER A 227 1.40 -58.01 30.08
C SER A 227 2.84 -58.12 29.56
N LYS A 228 3.77 -57.40 30.24
CA LYS A 228 5.20 -57.76 30.52
C LYS A 228 6.17 -57.72 29.32
N THR A 229 7.45 -57.33 29.39
CA THR A 229 8.57 -57.21 30.36
C THR A 229 9.59 -56.22 29.73
N SER A 230 10.53 -55.51 30.37
CA SER A 230 11.26 -55.61 31.64
C SER A 230 11.58 -54.20 32.16
#